data_AF-A0A329SR28-F1
#
_entry.id   AF-A0A329SR28-F1
#
_cell.length_a   1.000
_cell.length_b   1.000
_cell.length_c   1.000
_cell.angle_alpha   90.00
_cell.angle_beta   90.00
_cell.angle_gamma   90.00
#
_symmetry.space_group_name_H-M   'P 1'
#
loop_
_entity.id
_entity.type
_entity.pdbx_description
1 polymer ?
#
loop_
_entity_poly.entity_id
_entity_poly.type
_entity_poly.pdbx_seq_one_letter_code
_entity_poly.pdbx_strand_id
1 'polypeptide(L)'
;MVKHLAWIPDLKPIGPVVHFAVYKGAHLCCNGFLGACDLSNPFCEDTRCLDDASPKATTATLQVFNIFSAHVCEPYSGLSQTPTPATIQICDGVPFRQCQLPGLQPISAVVGMCYNHRMQVLACNTDPTTIRVRIRQIQDNVGTPCDPVEEAWLGCEGSTAITM
;
A
#
# COMPACT_ATOMS: atom_id res chain seq x y z
N MET A 1 -21.41 8.32 -13.87
CA MET A 1 -20.43 9.38 -14.17
C MET A 1 -19.84 9.84 -12.85
N VAL A 2 -18.58 9.51 -12.57
CA VAL A 2 -17.92 9.93 -11.32
C VAL A 2 -17.59 11.42 -11.45
N LYS A 3 -18.10 12.25 -10.55
CA LYS A 3 -17.75 13.68 -10.53
C LYS A 3 -16.27 13.80 -10.20
N HIS A 4 -15.48 14.29 -11.14
CA HIS A 4 -14.06 14.55 -10.94
C HIS A 4 -13.90 15.84 -10.14
N LEU A 5 -13.29 15.75 -8.97
CA LEU A 5 -12.88 16.93 -8.22
C LEU A 5 -11.58 17.46 -8.84
N ALA A 6 -11.65 18.57 -9.57
CA ALA A 6 -10.50 19.12 -10.29
C ALA A 6 -9.41 19.69 -9.36
N TRP A 7 -9.76 20.06 -8.13
CA TRP A 7 -8.83 20.58 -7.12
C TRP A 7 -9.28 20.24 -5.70
N ILE A 8 -8.32 20.06 -4.80
CA ILE A 8 -8.62 19.95 -3.38
C ILE A 8 -9.01 21.34 -2.85
N PRO A 9 -10.17 21.49 -2.20
CA PRO A 9 -10.55 22.75 -1.58
C PRO A 9 -9.58 23.11 -0.45
N ASP A 10 -9.40 24.40 -0.19
CA ASP A 10 -8.64 24.86 0.97
C ASP A 10 -9.23 24.24 2.25
N LEU A 11 -8.37 23.66 3.09
CA LEU A 11 -8.77 23.02 4.33
C LEU A 11 -8.95 24.02 5.49
N LYS A 12 -8.54 25.28 5.32
CA LYS A 12 -8.71 26.33 6.33
C LYS A 12 -10.13 26.41 6.93
N PRO A 13 -11.23 26.31 6.16
CA PRO A 13 -12.59 26.45 6.71
C PRO A 13 -13.07 25.21 7.49
N ILE A 14 -12.38 24.07 7.39
CA ILE A 14 -12.85 22.78 7.93
C ILE A 14 -12.65 22.71 9.46
N GLY A 15 -11.78 23.55 10.02
CA GLY A 15 -11.46 23.53 11.45
C GLY A 15 -10.49 22.38 11.79
N PRO A 16 -10.54 21.83 13.02
CA PRO A 16 -9.64 20.78 13.46
C PRO A 16 -9.83 19.48 12.66
N VAL A 17 -8.83 19.11 11.87
CA VAL A 17 -8.83 17.87 11.10
C VAL A 17 -8.31 16.72 11.96
N VAL A 18 -9.15 15.72 12.20
CA VAL A 18 -8.79 14.53 13.02
C VAL A 18 -8.09 13.45 12.18
N HIS A 19 -8.45 13.34 10.90
CA HIS A 19 -7.86 12.38 9.97
C HIS A 19 -7.95 12.91 8.55
N PHE A 20 -6.88 12.73 7.77
CA PHE A 20 -6.83 13.06 6.35
C PHE A 20 -5.97 12.04 5.61
N ALA A 21 -6.45 11.57 4.46
CA ALA A 21 -5.73 10.64 3.61
C ALA A 21 -6.08 10.85 2.13
N VAL A 22 -5.10 10.68 1.25
CA VAL A 22 -5.26 10.67 -0.20
C VAL A 22 -4.96 9.25 -0.69
N TYR A 23 -6.01 8.51 -1.03
CA TYR A 23 -5.85 7.13 -1.49
C TYR A 23 -5.41 7.06 -2.95
N LYS A 24 -4.51 6.10 -3.24
CA LYS A 24 -3.95 5.77 -4.57
C LYS A 24 -2.91 6.74 -5.13
N GLY A 25 -2.44 7.69 -4.32
CA GLY A 25 -1.59 8.77 -4.80
C GLY A 25 -2.33 9.67 -5.80
N ALA A 26 -1.87 10.91 -5.92
CA ALA A 26 -2.51 11.87 -6.80
C ALA A 26 -1.45 12.81 -7.37
N HIS A 27 -1.75 13.43 -8.52
CA HIS A 27 -0.84 14.36 -9.17
C HIS A 27 -0.41 15.49 -8.22
N LEU A 28 -1.21 15.82 -7.20
CA LEU A 28 -0.87 16.79 -6.15
C LEU A 28 0.48 16.52 -5.48
N CYS A 29 0.92 15.25 -5.45
CA CYS A 29 2.16 14.84 -4.80
C CYS A 29 3.41 15.28 -5.56
N CYS A 30 3.26 15.77 -6.79
CA CYS A 30 4.37 15.92 -7.70
C CYS A 30 4.17 17.00 -8.78
N ASN A 31 2.95 17.47 -9.03
CA ASN A 31 2.66 18.52 -10.01
C ASN A 31 2.92 19.96 -9.50
N GLY A 32 3.45 20.11 -8.28
CA GLY A 32 3.73 21.39 -7.65
C GLY A 32 2.60 21.96 -6.79
N PHE A 33 1.52 21.22 -6.54
CA PHE A 33 0.46 21.67 -5.61
C PHE A 33 0.96 21.83 -4.18
N LEU A 34 1.82 20.92 -3.72
CA LEU A 34 2.41 20.92 -2.37
C LEU A 34 3.73 21.67 -2.25
N GLY A 35 4.27 22.18 -3.36
CA GLY A 35 5.59 22.82 -3.37
C GLY A 35 6.27 22.71 -4.73
N ALA A 36 7.52 22.25 -4.74
CA ALA A 36 8.27 22.04 -5.98
C ALA A 36 7.59 20.95 -6.84
N CYS A 37 7.59 21.15 -8.15
CA CYS A 37 7.14 20.14 -9.09
C CYS A 37 8.26 19.12 -9.33
N ASP A 38 7.92 17.84 -9.27
CA ASP A 38 8.82 16.71 -9.53
C ASP A 38 8.09 15.65 -10.37
N LEU A 39 8.17 15.78 -11.69
CA LEU A 39 7.54 14.85 -12.64
C LEU A 39 8.23 13.47 -12.69
N SER A 40 9.34 13.26 -11.96
CA SER A 40 9.95 11.92 -11.84
C SER A 40 9.17 11.02 -10.88
N ASN A 41 8.26 11.59 -10.08
CA ASN A 41 7.42 10.83 -9.17
C ASN A 41 6.43 9.93 -9.94
N PRO A 42 6.28 8.64 -9.58
CA PRO A 42 5.37 7.71 -10.25
C PRO A 42 3.89 8.10 -10.26
N PHE A 43 3.45 8.97 -9.34
CA PHE A 43 2.08 9.51 -9.36
C PHE A 43 1.86 10.60 -10.41
N CYS A 44 2.90 11.02 -11.12
CA CYS A 44 2.87 12.09 -12.12
C CYS A 44 2.87 11.58 -13.58
N GLU A 45 2.49 10.32 -13.80
CA GLU A 45 2.28 9.82 -15.16
C GLU A 45 1.20 10.69 -15.85
N ASP A 46 1.50 11.15 -17.07
CA ASP A 46 0.62 12.00 -17.88
C ASP A 46 0.15 13.33 -17.24
N THR A 47 0.90 13.88 -16.28
CA THR A 47 0.63 15.23 -15.74
C THR A 47 1.71 16.25 -16.10
N ARG A 48 1.37 17.53 -15.97
CA ARG A 48 2.30 18.65 -16.08
C ARG A 48 2.39 19.41 -14.76
N CYS A 49 3.47 20.16 -14.59
CA CYS A 49 3.59 21.10 -13.48
C CYS A 49 2.47 22.15 -13.56
N LEU A 50 1.97 22.55 -12.40
CA LEU A 50 1.04 23.66 -12.28
C LEU A 50 1.74 24.97 -12.65
N ASP A 51 1.07 25.79 -13.46
CA ASP A 51 1.51 27.16 -13.76
C ASP A 51 1.50 28.01 -12.48
N ASP A 52 2.27 29.09 -12.42
CA ASP A 52 2.35 29.94 -11.22
C ASP A 52 1.03 30.61 -10.84
N ALA A 53 0.14 30.83 -11.82
CA ALA A 53 -1.21 31.34 -11.59
C ALA A 53 -2.17 30.27 -11.03
N SER A 54 -1.78 29.00 -11.01
CA SER A 54 -2.63 27.90 -10.54
C SER A 54 -2.81 27.96 -9.03
N PRO A 55 -3.99 27.56 -8.51
CA PRO A 55 -4.20 27.40 -7.07
C PRO A 55 -3.24 26.34 -6.50
N LYS A 56 -2.34 26.76 -5.61
CA LYS A 56 -1.45 25.90 -4.83
C LYS A 56 -2.01 25.72 -3.42
N ALA A 57 -1.51 24.73 -2.68
CA ALA A 57 -1.94 24.51 -1.30
C ALA A 57 -1.68 25.76 -0.43
N THR A 58 -2.70 26.19 0.31
CA THR A 58 -2.55 27.27 1.28
C THR A 58 -1.69 26.81 2.46
N THR A 59 -1.16 27.74 3.25
CA THR A 59 -0.42 27.41 4.48
C THR A 59 -1.21 26.51 5.42
N ALA A 60 -2.52 26.74 5.55
CA ALA A 60 -3.39 25.91 6.40
C ALA A 60 -3.52 24.48 5.84
N THR A 61 -3.66 24.33 4.53
CA THR A 61 -3.71 23.02 3.87
C THR A 61 -2.38 22.26 4.02
N LEU A 62 -1.25 22.95 3.81
CA LEU A 62 0.08 22.37 4.00
C LEU A 62 0.31 21.90 5.44
N GLN A 63 -0.18 22.64 6.44
CA GLN A 63 -0.09 22.23 7.85
C GLN A 63 -0.83 20.91 8.10
N VAL A 64 -2.07 20.78 7.59
CA VAL A 64 -2.81 19.51 7.70
C VAL A 64 -2.05 18.38 7.00
N PHE A 65 -1.53 18.63 5.81
CA PHE A 65 -0.84 17.61 5.04
C PHE A 65 0.46 17.17 5.71
N ASN A 66 1.14 18.08 6.41
CA ASN A 66 2.35 17.75 7.18
C ASN A 66 2.01 16.86 8.38
N ILE A 67 0.90 17.14 9.08
CA ILE A 67 0.41 16.30 10.20
C ILE A 67 0.11 14.87 9.71
N PHE A 68 -0.50 14.74 8.52
CA PHE A 68 -0.86 13.45 7.93
C PHE A 68 0.07 13.02 6.79
N SER A 69 1.35 13.41 6.84
CA SER A 69 2.29 13.22 5.71
C SER A 69 2.39 11.77 5.24
N ALA A 70 2.31 10.82 6.18
CA ALA A 70 2.29 9.38 5.89
C ALA A 70 1.09 8.90 5.06
N HIS A 71 0.01 9.68 4.96
CA HIS A 71 -1.25 9.31 4.31
C HIS A 71 -1.63 10.21 3.13
N VAL A 72 -0.84 11.25 2.83
CA VAL A 72 -1.10 12.20 1.74
C VAL A 72 -0.36 11.79 0.47
N CYS A 73 0.93 11.55 0.59
CA CYS A 73 1.79 11.10 -0.51
C CYS A 73 2.54 9.88 -0.02
N GLU A 74 1.81 8.77 0.13
CA GLU A 74 2.38 7.49 0.53
C GLU A 74 3.58 7.18 -0.38
N PRO A 75 4.73 6.77 0.18
CA PRO A 75 5.87 6.37 -0.61
C PRO A 75 5.43 5.32 -1.63
N TYR A 76 5.58 5.61 -2.91
CA TYR A 76 5.30 4.63 -3.95
C TYR A 76 6.28 3.47 -3.77
N SER A 77 5.78 2.33 -3.31
CA SER A 77 6.61 1.14 -3.09
C SER A 77 7.13 0.54 -4.39
N GLY A 78 6.69 1.05 -5.55
CA GLY A 78 7.04 0.49 -6.86
C GLY A 78 6.36 -0.84 -7.18
N LEU A 79 5.76 -1.47 -6.18
CA LEU A 79 5.23 -2.82 -6.26
C LEU A 79 3.70 -2.76 -6.26
N SER A 80 3.15 -2.90 -7.47
CA SER A 80 1.72 -3.03 -7.65
C SER A 80 1.19 -4.22 -6.87
N GLN A 81 0.18 -3.98 -6.03
CA GLN A 81 -0.57 -5.04 -5.35
C GLN A 81 -1.68 -5.61 -6.24
N THR A 82 -1.73 -5.23 -7.52
CA THR A 82 -2.71 -5.76 -8.47
C THR A 82 -2.28 -7.16 -8.90
N PRO A 83 -3.15 -8.17 -8.77
CA PRO A 83 -2.84 -9.51 -9.24
C PRO A 83 -2.49 -9.55 -10.74
N THR A 84 -1.45 -10.30 -11.09
CA THR A 84 -1.07 -10.63 -12.47
C THR A 84 -1.04 -12.16 -12.62
N PRO A 85 -1.10 -12.71 -13.84
CA PRO A 85 -1.02 -14.16 -14.02
C PRO A 85 0.21 -14.79 -13.33
N ALA A 86 1.36 -14.13 -13.38
CA ALA A 86 2.58 -14.59 -12.73
C ALA A 86 2.45 -14.59 -11.19
N THR A 87 1.91 -13.52 -10.60
CA THR A 87 1.76 -13.44 -9.13
C THR A 87 0.69 -14.39 -8.59
N ILE A 88 -0.30 -14.73 -9.40
CA ILE A 88 -1.32 -15.74 -9.09
C ILE A 88 -0.71 -17.14 -9.14
N GLN A 89 0.04 -17.45 -10.19
CA GLN A 89 0.65 -18.76 -10.40
C GLN A 89 1.64 -19.13 -9.30
N ILE A 90 2.44 -18.18 -8.80
CA ILE A 90 3.38 -18.41 -7.69
C ILE A 90 2.66 -18.98 -6.45
N CYS A 91 1.42 -18.57 -6.22
CA CYS A 91 0.67 -19.00 -5.04
C CYS A 91 0.04 -20.39 -5.19
N ASP A 92 -0.23 -20.83 -6.41
CA ASP A 92 -0.81 -22.15 -6.69
C ASP A 92 -2.03 -22.49 -5.81
N GLY A 93 -2.85 -21.48 -5.52
CA GLY A 93 -4.04 -21.63 -4.66
C GLY A 93 -3.77 -21.80 -3.16
N VAL A 94 -2.52 -21.78 -2.70
CA VAL A 94 -2.16 -21.97 -1.28
C VAL A 94 -2.05 -20.64 -0.55
N PRO A 95 -2.97 -20.35 0.40
CA PRO A 95 -2.94 -19.09 1.15
C PRO A 95 -1.76 -19.05 2.12
N PHE A 96 -1.30 -17.84 2.44
CA PHE A 96 -0.26 -17.53 3.43
C PHE A 96 1.15 -18.09 3.15
N ARG A 97 1.32 -18.87 2.07
CA ARG A 97 2.62 -19.26 1.53
C ARG A 97 3.54 -18.06 1.32
N GLN A 98 4.81 -18.22 1.67
CA GLN A 98 5.85 -17.24 1.33
C GLN A 98 6.06 -17.18 -0.18
N CYS A 99 6.07 -15.98 -0.74
CA CYS A 99 6.38 -15.76 -2.15
C CYS A 99 7.46 -14.69 -2.32
N GLN A 100 8.07 -14.61 -3.49
CA GLN A 100 9.10 -13.62 -3.80
C GLN A 100 8.84 -12.97 -5.16
N LEU A 101 8.95 -11.65 -5.23
CA LEU A 101 8.87 -10.87 -6.47
C LEU A 101 10.18 -10.12 -6.73
N PRO A 102 10.53 -9.84 -7.99
CA PRO A 102 11.64 -8.93 -8.30
C PRO A 102 11.41 -7.57 -7.62
N GLY A 103 12.44 -7.06 -6.96
CA GLY A 103 12.42 -5.73 -6.35
C GLY A 103 12.76 -4.62 -7.34
N LEU A 104 12.76 -3.38 -6.86
CA LEU A 104 13.01 -2.20 -7.70
C LEU A 104 14.47 -2.03 -8.11
N GLN A 105 15.41 -2.59 -7.34
CA GLN A 105 16.82 -2.59 -7.69
C GLN A 105 17.16 -3.85 -8.48
N PRO A 106 18.06 -3.78 -9.47
CA PRO A 106 18.54 -4.97 -10.17
C PRO A 106 19.00 -6.04 -9.17
N ILE A 107 18.57 -7.29 -9.37
CA ILE A 107 18.97 -8.45 -8.55
C ILE A 107 18.39 -8.44 -7.12
N SER A 108 17.53 -7.48 -6.77
CA SER A 108 16.80 -7.51 -5.50
C SER A 108 15.53 -8.37 -5.60
N ALA A 109 15.14 -9.01 -4.49
CA ALA A 109 13.88 -9.72 -4.34
C ALA A 109 13.13 -9.19 -3.11
N VAL A 110 11.82 -9.08 -3.23
CA VAL A 110 10.93 -8.66 -2.15
C VAL A 110 10.08 -9.85 -1.73
N VAL A 111 10.12 -10.15 -0.43
CA VAL A 111 9.31 -11.19 0.18
C VAL A 111 7.87 -10.71 0.26
N GLY A 112 6.95 -11.58 -0.12
CA GLY A 112 5.51 -11.40 0.03
C GLY A 112 4.85 -12.63 0.63
N MET A 113 3.53 -12.55 0.73
CA MET A 113 2.66 -13.60 1.20
C MET A 113 1.52 -13.80 0.19
N CYS A 114 1.18 -15.05 -0.09
CA CYS A 114 0.00 -15.38 -0.87
C CYS A 114 -1.26 -14.96 -0.12
N TYR A 115 -1.89 -13.88 -0.57
CA TYR A 115 -2.95 -13.25 0.19
C TYR A 115 -4.09 -12.77 -0.71
N ASN A 116 -5.31 -12.95 -0.24
CA ASN A 116 -6.50 -12.39 -0.86
C ASN A 116 -6.65 -10.94 -0.41
N HIS A 117 -5.98 -10.03 -1.11
CA HIS A 117 -6.11 -8.60 -0.85
C HIS A 117 -7.44 -8.08 -1.39
N ARG A 118 -8.29 -7.52 -0.52
CA ARG A 118 -9.58 -6.90 -0.88
C ARG A 118 -10.54 -7.83 -1.66
N MET A 119 -10.64 -9.09 -1.26
CA MET A 119 -11.52 -10.09 -1.89
C MET A 119 -11.20 -10.37 -3.37
N GLN A 120 -9.96 -10.10 -3.80
CA GLN A 120 -9.47 -10.45 -5.13
C GLN A 120 -9.03 -11.93 -5.21
N VAL A 121 -8.49 -12.34 -6.35
CA VAL A 121 -7.83 -13.64 -6.52
C VAL A 121 -6.59 -13.72 -5.61
N LEU A 122 -6.29 -14.93 -5.12
CA LEU A 122 -5.08 -15.20 -4.37
C LEU A 122 -3.83 -14.95 -5.23
N ALA A 123 -2.99 -14.02 -4.81
CA ALA A 123 -1.76 -13.67 -5.50
C ALA A 123 -0.68 -13.28 -4.48
N CYS A 124 0.56 -13.26 -4.94
CA CYS A 124 1.68 -12.78 -4.13
C CYS A 124 1.50 -11.29 -3.81
N ASN A 125 1.35 -10.98 -2.53
CA ASN A 125 1.19 -9.62 -2.01
C ASN A 125 2.41 -9.24 -1.18
N THR A 126 3.00 -8.08 -1.43
CA THR A 126 4.24 -7.63 -0.78
C THR A 126 4.02 -6.57 0.29
N ASP A 127 2.76 -6.30 0.67
CA ASP A 127 2.46 -5.36 1.75
C ASP A 127 2.88 -5.97 3.11
N PRO A 128 3.90 -5.41 3.79
CA PRO A 128 4.37 -5.94 5.07
C PRO A 128 3.31 -5.89 6.16
N THR A 129 2.29 -5.03 6.02
CA THR A 129 1.17 -4.94 6.96
C THR A 129 0.33 -6.21 6.93
N THR A 130 0.10 -6.79 5.74
CA THR A 130 -0.65 -8.05 5.61
C THR A 130 0.06 -9.21 6.30
N ILE A 131 1.40 -9.29 6.14
CA ILE A 131 2.25 -10.28 6.80
C ILE A 131 2.17 -10.12 8.33
N ARG A 132 2.33 -8.89 8.84
CA ARG A 132 2.26 -8.60 10.28
C ARG A 132 0.90 -8.94 10.88
N VAL A 133 -0.18 -8.66 10.15
CA VAL A 133 -1.54 -9.04 10.57
C VAL A 133 -1.65 -10.56 10.68
N ARG A 134 -1.15 -11.33 9.71
CA ARG A 134 -1.20 -12.80 9.78
C ARG A 134 -0.36 -13.34 10.93
N ILE A 135 0.86 -12.83 11.14
CA ILE A 135 1.69 -13.19 12.32
C ILE A 135 0.91 -12.96 13.62
N ARG A 136 0.24 -11.82 13.74
CA ARG A 136 -0.57 -11.52 14.93
C ARG A 136 -1.75 -12.48 15.10
N GLN A 137 -2.42 -12.84 14.00
CA GLN A 137 -3.50 -13.83 14.02
C GLN A 137 -3.03 -15.20 14.52
N ILE A 138 -1.84 -15.63 14.10
CA ILE A 138 -1.21 -16.87 14.57
C ILE A 138 -0.94 -16.80 16.06
N GLN A 139 -0.30 -15.73 16.53
CA GLN A 139 0.05 -15.53 17.94
C GLN A 139 -1.18 -15.51 18.87
N ASP A 140 -2.26 -14.88 18.42
CA ASP A 140 -3.51 -14.78 19.19
C ASP A 140 -4.42 -15.99 18.99
N ASN A 141 -4.05 -16.95 18.13
CA ASN A 141 -4.84 -18.11 17.73
C ASN A 141 -6.27 -17.73 17.25
N VAL A 142 -6.35 -16.75 16.35
CA VAL A 142 -7.62 -16.25 15.79
C VAL A 142 -7.68 -16.40 14.27
N GLY A 143 -8.89 -16.61 13.75
CA GLY A 143 -9.13 -16.79 12.32
C GLY A 143 -8.87 -18.23 11.87
N THR A 144 -8.43 -18.41 10.62
CA THR A 144 -8.09 -19.73 10.08
C THR A 144 -6.86 -20.29 10.80
N PRO A 145 -6.90 -21.54 11.30
CA PRO A 145 -5.71 -22.22 11.83
C PRO A 145 -4.53 -22.12 10.87
N CYS A 146 -3.33 -21.96 11.40
CA CYS A 146 -2.14 -21.82 10.56
C CYS A 146 -1.67 -23.17 10.01
N ASP A 147 -1.14 -23.14 8.80
CA ASP A 147 -0.47 -24.30 8.20
C ASP A 147 0.99 -24.38 8.70
N PRO A 148 1.38 -25.47 9.38
CA PRO A 148 2.71 -25.58 9.98
C PRO A 148 3.85 -25.75 8.96
N VAL A 149 3.53 -25.98 7.68
CA VAL A 149 4.51 -26.06 6.59
C VAL A 149 4.57 -24.73 5.87
N GLU A 150 3.43 -24.25 5.36
CA GLU A 150 3.37 -23.05 4.51
C GLU A 150 3.53 -21.74 5.31
N GLU A 151 3.21 -21.76 6.61
CA GLU A 151 3.25 -20.61 7.51
C GLU A 151 4.32 -20.74 8.61
N ALA A 152 5.23 -21.72 8.49
CA ALA A 152 6.38 -21.87 9.40
C ALA A 152 7.21 -20.58 9.47
N TRP A 153 7.38 -19.91 8.32
CA TRP A 153 8.10 -18.63 8.20
C TRP A 153 7.40 -17.46 8.91
N LEU A 154 6.13 -17.62 9.29
CA LEU A 154 5.35 -16.66 10.08
C LEU A 154 5.31 -17.00 11.57
N GLY A 155 5.98 -18.09 11.98
CA GLY A 155 5.98 -18.57 13.36
C GLY A 155 4.85 -19.56 13.69
N CYS A 156 4.22 -20.18 12.68
CA CYS A 156 3.33 -21.31 12.93
C CYS A 156 4.18 -22.51 13.40
N GLU A 157 4.02 -22.90 14.67
CA GLU A 157 4.66 -24.11 15.18
C GLU A 157 3.88 -25.33 14.72
N GLY A 158 4.59 -26.36 14.24
CA GLY A 158 4.01 -27.66 14.05
C GLY A 158 3.50 -28.17 15.39
N SER A 159 2.18 -28.29 15.54
CA SER A 159 1.59 -29.05 16.63
C SER A 159 2.31 -30.40 16.65
N THR A 160 3.13 -30.63 17.67
CA THR A 160 3.84 -31.89 17.86
C THR A 160 2.76 -32.94 17.81
N ALA A 161 2.72 -33.72 16.73
CA ALA A 161 1.75 -34.77 16.57
C ALA A 161 1.94 -35.68 17.78
N ILE A 162 1.01 -35.59 18.74
CA ILE A 162 0.89 -36.57 19.81
C ILE A 162 0.60 -37.86 19.05
N THR A 163 1.66 -38.65 18.88
CA THR A 163 1.59 -39.99 18.33
C THR A 163 0.76 -40.78 19.34
N MET A 164 -0.47 -41.12 18.97
CA MET A 164 -1.23 -42.17 19.67
C MET A 164 -0.68 -43.53 19.28
#